data_AF-A0A9D1M628-F1
#
_entry.id   AF-A0A9D1M628-F1
#
_cell.length_a   1.000
_cell.length_b   1.000
_cell.length_c   1.000
_cell.angle_alpha   90.00
_cell.angle_beta   90.00
_cell.angle_gamma   90.00
#
_symmetry.space_group_name_H-M   'P 1'
#
loop_
_entity.id
_entity.type
_entity.pdbx_description
1 polymer ?
#
loop_
_entity_poly.entity_id
_entity_poly.type
_entity_poly.pdbx_seq_one_letter_code
_entity_poly.pdbx_strand_id
1 'polypeptide(L)'
;MKYILLTVCLFLGSCGITTQMTYKNGYIQNSDKVIGNYANGYIFDKDRNIKGYYANGFIYDNNHRMIGRYNNGFVKLNNENKTGK
;
A
#
# COMPACT_ATOMS: atom_id res chain seq x y z
N MET A 1 26.35 38.57 -17.85
CA MET A 1 26.46 37.81 -19.12
C MET A 1 25.69 36.52 -18.97
N LYS A 2 24.70 36.34 -19.88
CA LYS A 2 24.03 35.11 -20.31
C LYS A 2 23.21 34.27 -19.32
N TYR A 3 21.93 34.20 -19.67
CA TYR A 3 20.83 33.43 -19.11
C TYR A 3 20.67 32.05 -19.79
N ILE A 4 19.88 31.18 -19.13
CA ILE A 4 18.89 30.23 -19.69
C ILE A 4 19.35 28.87 -20.26
N LEU A 5 18.86 27.79 -19.61
CA LEU A 5 17.90 26.78 -20.14
C LEU A 5 17.44 25.93 -18.92
N LEU A 6 16.31 26.14 -18.21
CA LEU A 6 14.87 26.06 -18.60
C LEU A 6 14.61 24.75 -19.39
N THR A 7 13.77 23.77 -19.05
CA THR A 7 12.49 23.77 -18.33
C THR A 7 11.90 22.33 -18.36
N VAL A 8 10.87 22.09 -17.52
CA VAL A 8 9.77 21.09 -17.63
C VAL A 8 10.13 19.70 -17.06
N CYS A 9 9.40 19.09 -16.11
CA CYS A 9 7.95 19.08 -15.90
C CYS A 9 7.57 18.82 -14.42
N LEU A 10 6.70 19.68 -13.90
CA LEU A 10 5.56 19.39 -13.00
C LEU A 10 5.52 18.02 -12.30
N PHE A 11 5.65 18.02 -10.97
CA PHE A 11 4.75 17.22 -10.14
C PHE A 11 4.16 18.12 -9.04
N LEU A 12 3.14 18.89 -9.46
CA LEU A 12 2.07 19.30 -8.56
C LEU A 12 1.36 18.02 -8.09
N GLY A 13 1.27 17.81 -6.79
CA GLY A 13 0.48 16.71 -6.24
C GLY A 13 0.72 16.58 -4.75
N SER A 14 -0.10 17.30 -3.97
CA SER A 14 -0.31 17.22 -2.52
C SER A 14 0.65 16.33 -1.72
N CYS A 15 1.27 16.92 -0.69
CA CYS A 15 1.74 16.20 0.49
C CYS A 15 0.54 15.56 1.21
N GLY A 16 -0.05 14.53 0.61
CA GLY A 16 -0.88 13.56 1.29
C GLY A 16 0.07 12.48 1.72
N ILE A 17 0.28 12.34 3.03
CA ILE A 17 0.96 11.18 3.61
C ILE A 17 0.19 9.95 3.15
N THR A 18 0.63 9.41 2.02
CA THR A 18 0.14 8.16 1.49
C THR A 18 1.00 7.16 2.23
N THR A 19 0.45 6.54 3.29
CA THR A 19 1.12 5.43 3.97
C THR A 19 1.43 4.39 2.90
N GLN A 20 2.67 4.39 2.41
CA GLN A 20 3.08 3.57 1.28
C GLN A 20 3.42 2.20 1.83
N MET A 21 2.39 1.36 1.91
CA MET A 21 2.58 -0.03 2.28
C MET A 21 3.26 -0.77 1.14
N THR A 22 4.28 -1.55 1.47
CA THR A 22 5.03 -2.36 0.52
C THR A 22 5.00 -3.83 0.92
N TYR A 23 5.17 -4.71 -0.06
CA TYR A 23 5.38 -6.14 0.17
C TYR A 23 6.78 -6.52 -0.28
N LYS A 24 7.55 -7.13 0.63
CA LYS A 24 8.92 -7.58 0.38
C LYS A 24 9.20 -8.87 1.12
N ASN A 25 9.60 -9.92 0.39
CA ASN A 25 10.01 -11.20 0.96
C ASN A 25 9.01 -11.83 1.95
N GLY A 26 7.71 -11.78 1.66
CA GLY A 26 6.67 -12.32 2.56
C GLY A 26 6.16 -11.33 3.61
N TYR A 27 6.82 -10.19 3.79
CA TYR A 27 6.45 -9.19 4.80
C TYR A 27 5.75 -7.98 4.19
N ILE A 28 4.78 -7.46 4.94
CA ILE A 28 4.10 -6.20 4.64
C ILE A 28 4.75 -5.12 5.52
N GLN A 29 5.24 -4.07 4.90
CA GLN A 29 5.97 -2.98 5.55
C GLN A 29 5.25 -1.67 5.33
N ASN A 30 5.20 -0.82 6.36
CA ASN A 30 4.81 0.57 6.24
C ASN A 30 6.04 1.41 6.61
N SER A 31 6.57 2.14 5.64
CA SER A 31 7.93 2.71 5.73
C SER A 31 8.92 1.59 6.11
N ASP A 32 9.62 1.70 7.24
CA ASP A 32 10.62 0.71 7.69
C ASP A 32 10.07 -0.30 8.73
N LYS A 33 8.76 -0.27 9.01
CA LYS A 33 8.14 -1.13 10.03
C LYS A 33 7.40 -2.29 9.38
N VAL A 34 7.76 -3.51 9.74
CA VAL A 34 6.93 -4.70 9.45
C VAL A 34 5.62 -4.58 10.23
N ILE A 35 4.51 -4.56 9.51
CA ILE A 35 3.16 -4.47 10.08
C ILE A 35 2.37 -5.78 9.95
N GLY A 36 2.91 -6.73 9.20
CA GLY A 36 2.27 -8.02 8.97
C GLY A 36 3.07 -8.87 8.00
N ASN A 37 2.50 -10.01 7.65
CA ASN A 37 3.04 -10.93 6.66
C ASN A 37 1.93 -11.46 5.76
N TYR A 38 2.32 -11.91 4.57
CA TYR A 38 1.44 -12.63 3.67
C TYR A 38 1.96 -14.05 3.51
N ALA A 39 1.07 -15.03 3.59
CA ALA A 39 1.37 -16.41 3.29
C ALA A 39 0.12 -17.14 2.78
N ASN A 40 0.28 -17.93 1.72
CA ASN A 40 -0.77 -18.82 1.21
C ASN A 40 -2.12 -18.14 0.91
N GLY A 41 -2.11 -16.90 0.40
CA GLY A 41 -3.35 -16.16 0.14
C GLY A 41 -3.86 -15.31 1.31
N TYR A 42 -3.31 -15.48 2.51
CA TYR A 42 -3.76 -14.79 3.73
C TYR A 42 -2.84 -13.64 4.10
N ILE A 43 -3.44 -12.56 4.60
CA ILE A 43 -2.75 -11.41 5.17
C ILE A 43 -2.89 -11.49 6.69
N PHE A 44 -1.76 -11.50 7.38
CA PHE A 44 -1.67 -11.57 8.83
C PHE A 44 -1.15 -10.25 9.41
N ASP A 45 -1.66 -9.86 10.58
CA ASP A 45 -0.97 -8.87 11.42
C ASP A 45 0.21 -9.50 12.18
N LYS A 46 0.94 -8.68 12.93
CA LYS A 46 2.11 -9.12 13.71
C LYS A 46 1.80 -10.22 14.74
N ASP A 47 0.54 -10.31 15.17
CA ASP A 47 0.07 -11.28 16.16
C ASP A 47 -0.47 -12.56 15.48
N ARG A 48 -0.30 -12.68 14.16
CA ARG A 48 -0.78 -13.78 13.30
C ARG A 48 -2.29 -13.88 13.20
N ASN A 49 -3.03 -12.80 13.44
CA ASN A 49 -4.46 -12.76 13.15
C ASN A 49 -4.69 -12.46 11.67
N ILE A 50 -5.68 -13.11 11.06
CA ILE A 50 -6.06 -12.86 9.67
C ILE A 50 -6.75 -11.48 9.59
N LYS A 51 -6.19 -10.61 8.76
CA LYS A 51 -6.74 -9.27 8.46
C LYS A 51 -7.40 -9.18 7.09
N GLY A 52 -7.18 -10.19 6.25
CA GLY A 52 -7.77 -10.24 4.93
C GLY A 52 -7.07 -11.24 4.03
N TYR A 53 -7.34 -11.11 2.75
CA TYR A 53 -6.88 -12.04 1.73
C TYR A 53 -6.24 -11.29 0.57
N TYR A 54 -5.32 -11.95 -0.11
CA TYR A 54 -4.75 -11.48 -1.36
C TYR A 54 -4.95 -12.53 -2.45
N ALA A 55 -5.48 -12.10 -3.59
CA ALA A 55 -5.62 -12.93 -4.78
C ALA A 55 -5.53 -12.08 -6.04
N ASN A 56 -4.71 -12.50 -7.00
CA ASN A 56 -4.63 -11.92 -8.35
C ASN A 56 -4.43 -10.39 -8.38
N GLY A 57 -3.58 -9.84 -7.50
CA GLY A 57 -3.34 -8.40 -7.43
C GLY A 57 -4.38 -7.62 -6.62
N PHE A 58 -5.41 -8.27 -6.07
CA PHE A 58 -6.44 -7.65 -5.25
C PHE A 58 -6.31 -8.04 -3.79
N ILE A 59 -6.69 -7.11 -2.91
CA ILE A 59 -6.69 -7.27 -1.47
C ILE A 59 -8.14 -7.21 -1.01
N TYR A 60 -8.52 -8.15 -0.16
CA TYR A 60 -9.86 -8.33 0.35
C TYR A 60 -9.89 -8.25 1.88
N ASP A 61 -10.98 -7.76 2.45
CA ASP A 61 -11.24 -7.87 3.88
C ASP A 61 -11.68 -9.31 4.27
N ASN A 62 -11.96 -9.53 5.55
CA ASN A 62 -12.44 -10.82 6.04
C ASN A 62 -13.82 -11.23 5.47
N ASN A 63 -14.58 -10.28 4.91
CA ASN A 63 -15.86 -10.52 4.24
C ASN A 63 -15.71 -10.71 2.72
N HIS A 64 -14.49 -10.87 2.21
CA HIS A 64 -14.18 -11.00 0.79
C HIS A 64 -14.58 -9.79 -0.06
N ARG A 65 -14.65 -8.60 0.55
CA ARG A 65 -14.85 -7.33 -0.16
C ARG A 65 -13.50 -6.77 -0.58
N MET A 66 -13.37 -6.37 -1.84
CA MET A 66 -12.14 -5.80 -2.37
C MET A 66 -11.89 -4.43 -1.73
N ILE A 67 -10.82 -4.34 -0.93
CA ILE A 67 -10.42 -3.14 -0.18
C ILE A 67 -9.15 -2.49 -0.72
N GLY A 68 -8.51 -3.08 -1.73
CA GLY A 68 -7.31 -2.52 -2.29
C GLY A 68 -6.71 -3.36 -3.41
N ARG A 69 -5.59 -2.87 -3.92
CA ARG A 69 -4.80 -3.51 -4.98
C ARG A 69 -3.33 -3.52 -4.61
N TYR A 70 -2.65 -4.56 -5.03
CA TYR A 70 -1.20 -4.67 -5.02
C TYR A 70 -0.68 -4.55 -6.45
N ASN A 71 0.34 -3.71 -6.65
CA ASN A 71 0.99 -3.54 -7.94
C ASN A 71 2.48 -3.25 -7.74
N ASN A 72 3.34 -4.07 -8.35
CA ASN A 72 4.79 -3.88 -8.40
C ASN A 72 5.44 -3.56 -7.04
N GLY A 73 5.09 -4.30 -5.99
CA GLY A 73 5.66 -4.10 -4.64
C GLY A 73 4.88 -3.11 -3.77
N PHE A 74 3.89 -2.41 -4.31
CA PHE A 74 3.12 -1.38 -3.60
C PHE A 74 1.67 -1.80 -3.36
N VAL A 75 1.15 -1.45 -2.19
CA VAL A 75 -0.24 -1.64 -1.82
C VAL A 75 -0.98 -0.30 -1.83
N LYS A 76 -2.13 -0.26 -2.52
CA LYS A 76 -3.06 0.86 -2.53
C LYS A 76 -4.40 0.40 -1.98
N LEU A 77 -4.75 0.87 -0.79
CA LEU A 77 -6.08 0.64 -0.21
C LEU A 77 -7.08 1.65 -0.77
N ASN A 78 -8.32 1.21 -0.93
CA ASN A 78 -9.45 2.06 -1.27
C ASN A 78 -9.74 2.99 -0.08
N ASN A 79 -10.19 4.21 -0.37
CA ASN A 79 -10.38 5.27 0.63
C ASN A 79 -11.51 4.98 1.64
N GLU A 80 -12.20 3.85 1.52
CA GLU A 80 -13.36 3.46 2.33
C GLU A 80 -12.97 2.99 3.75
N ASN A 81 -11.70 2.68 3.99
CA ASN A 81 -11.21 2.16 5.28
C ASN A 81 -10.51 3.20 6.17
N LYS A 82 -10.57 4.50 5.84
CA LYS A 82 -10.01 5.56 6.70
C LYS A 82 -10.90 5.90 7.91
N THR A 83 -12.08 5.31 8.02
CA THR A 83 -13.00 5.49 9.16
C THR A 83 -13.12 4.20 9.97
N GLY A 84 -12.02 3.77 10.57
CA GLY A 84 -12.06 2.97 11.79
C GLY A 84 -11.83 3.90 12.97
N LYS A 85 -12.91 4.51 13.46
CA LYS A 85 -12.94 5.24 14.73
C LYS A 85 -13.12 4.25 15.87
#